data_AF-A0A1I2I7W0-F1
#
_entry.id   AF-A0A1I2I7W0-F1
#
_cell.length_a   1.000
_cell.length_b   1.000
_cell.length_c   1.000
_cell.angle_alpha   90.00
_cell.angle_beta   90.00
_cell.angle_gamma   90.00
#
_symmetry.space_group_name_H-M   'P 1'
#
loop_
_entity.id
_entity.type
_entity.pdbx_description
1 polymer ?
#
loop_
_entity_poly.entity_id
_entity_poly.type
_entity_poly.pdbx_seq_one_letter_code
_entity_poly.pdbx_strand_id
1 'polypeptide(L)'
;MENVIFELYVKTKQLVEHLDHSESDELLALIELREDVINQLESGILVSEEQKQLLREIGEFDEVLLTKMHFFKDEASQGLNKINNNRLQKQVYEQAYASESYFIDRRE
;
A
#
# COMPACT_ATOMS: atom_id res chain seq x y z
N MET A 1 0.98 11.97 -28.45
CA MET A 1 0.28 10.91 -27.72
C MET A 1 1.20 9.71 -27.74
N GLU A 2 2.24 9.78 -26.92
CA GLU A 2 3.05 8.60 -26.66
C GLU A 2 2.22 7.65 -25.83
N ASN A 3 2.37 6.37 -26.12
CA ASN A 3 1.39 5.32 -25.90
C ASN A 3 1.19 5.05 -24.39
N VAL A 4 0.31 5.81 -23.72
CA VAL A 4 0.03 5.70 -22.27
C VAL A 4 -0.38 4.28 -21.85
N ILE A 5 -1.08 3.54 -22.73
CA ILE A 5 -1.39 2.12 -22.52
C ILE A 5 -0.12 1.26 -22.52
N PHE A 6 0.84 1.54 -23.40
CA PHE A 6 2.14 0.88 -23.41
C PHE A 6 3.00 1.27 -22.22
N GLU A 7 2.94 2.52 -21.76
CA GLU A 7 3.58 2.93 -20.51
C GLU A 7 3.02 2.13 -19.33
N LEU A 8 1.70 2.05 -19.21
CA LEU A 8 1.03 1.24 -18.21
C LEU A 8 1.48 -0.23 -18.29
N TYR A 9 1.58 -0.78 -19.49
CA TYR A 9 2.05 -2.15 -19.70
C TYR A 9 3.48 -2.34 -19.21
N VAL A 10 4.41 -1.47 -19.61
CA VAL A 10 5.82 -1.53 -19.21
C VAL A 10 5.95 -1.42 -17.70
N LYS A 11 5.25 -0.48 -17.07
CA LYS A 11 5.27 -0.28 -15.62
C LYS A 11 4.68 -1.45 -14.86
N THR A 12 3.56 -2.01 -15.35
CA THR A 12 2.96 -3.22 -14.79
C THR A 12 3.96 -4.37 -14.83
N LYS A 13 4.57 -4.62 -15.99
CA LYS A 13 5.52 -5.72 -16.17
C LYS A 13 6.76 -5.56 -15.31
N GLN A 14 7.35 -4.36 -15.28
CA GLN A 14 8.49 -4.04 -14.43
C GLN A 14 8.17 -4.35 -12.98
N LEU A 15 7.06 -3.81 -12.46
CA LEU A 15 6.67 -4.03 -11.07
C LEU A 15 6.47 -5.52 -10.74
N VAL A 16 5.88 -6.29 -11.65
CA VAL A 16 5.69 -7.73 -11.47
C VAL A 16 7.03 -8.49 -11.45
N GLU A 17 8.00 -8.10 -12.28
CA GLU A 17 9.33 -8.72 -12.33
C GLU A 17 10.11 -8.57 -11.01
N HIS A 18 9.88 -7.50 -10.26
CA HIS A 18 10.52 -7.26 -8.96
C HIS A 18 9.53 -7.20 -7.78
N LEU A 19 8.35 -7.80 -7.92
CA LEU A 19 7.23 -7.63 -6.97
C LEU A 19 7.55 -8.01 -5.54
N ASP A 20 8.41 -9.02 -5.32
CA ASP A 20 8.81 -9.44 -3.98
C ASP A 20 9.55 -8.33 -3.22
N HIS A 21 10.27 -7.47 -3.94
CA HIS A 21 11.07 -6.38 -3.40
C HIS A 21 10.45 -4.99 -3.63
N SER A 22 9.25 -4.92 -4.18
CA SER A 22 8.58 -3.65 -4.39
C SER A 22 8.08 -3.06 -3.06
N GLU A 23 8.01 -1.74 -3.04
CA GLU A 23 7.47 -0.94 -1.94
C GLU A 23 6.00 -0.53 -2.21
N SER A 24 5.26 -0.13 -1.18
CA SER A 24 3.85 0.27 -1.33
C SER A 24 3.66 1.43 -2.29
N ASP A 25 4.61 2.36 -2.31
CA ASP A 25 4.56 3.57 -3.14
C ASP A 25 4.65 3.26 -4.63
N GLU A 26 5.35 2.19 -5.02
CA GLU A 26 5.42 1.74 -6.41
C GLU A 26 4.07 1.18 -6.90
N LEU A 27 3.34 0.47 -6.03
CA LEU A 27 1.99 0.02 -6.34
C LEU A 27 1.02 1.21 -6.44
N LEU A 28 1.15 2.21 -5.57
CA LEU A 28 0.34 3.43 -5.63
C LEU A 28 0.56 4.18 -6.95
N ALA A 29 1.81 4.37 -7.36
CA ALA A 29 2.14 4.99 -8.64
C ALA A 29 1.54 4.22 -9.84
N LEU A 30 1.53 2.88 -9.78
CA LEU A 30 0.88 2.08 -10.81
C LEU A 30 -0.64 2.26 -10.83
N ILE A 31 -1.29 2.37 -9.67
CA ILE A 31 -2.73 2.62 -9.56
C ILE A 31 -3.07 4.01 -10.16
N GLU A 32 -2.29 5.03 -9.85
CA GLU A 32 -2.47 6.38 -10.41
C GLU A 32 -2.38 6.35 -11.95
N LEU A 33 -1.37 5.67 -12.50
CA LEU A 33 -1.24 5.51 -13.94
C LEU A 33 -2.41 4.73 -14.56
N ARG A 34 -2.93 3.69 -13.87
CA ARG A 34 -4.12 2.95 -14.32
C ARG A 34 -5.34 3.87 -14.37
N GLU A 35 -5.54 4.70 -13.36
CA GLU A 35 -6.65 5.66 -13.29
C GLU A 35 -6.57 6.67 -14.45
N ASP A 36 -5.39 7.20 -14.74
CA ASP A 36 -5.18 8.10 -15.87
C ASP A 36 -5.52 7.43 -17.22
N VAL A 37 -5.14 6.16 -17.39
CA VAL A 37 -5.48 5.37 -18.59
C VAL A 37 -7.00 5.18 -18.68
N ILE A 38 -7.66 4.81 -17.58
CA ILE A 38 -9.12 4.60 -17.53
C ILE A 38 -9.85 5.90 -17.90
N ASN A 39 -9.48 7.02 -17.28
CA ASN A 39 -10.07 8.33 -17.59
C ASN A 39 -9.92 8.72 -19.07
N GLN A 40 -8.77 8.40 -19.68
CA GLN A 40 -8.57 8.60 -21.11
C GLN A 40 -9.46 7.67 -21.96
N LEU A 41 -9.62 6.41 -21.58
CA LEU A 41 -10.49 5.46 -22.27
C LEU A 41 -11.97 5.86 -22.20
N GLU A 42 -12.42 6.32 -21.03
CA GLU A 42 -13.80 6.79 -20.81
C GLU A 42 -14.13 8.05 -21.63
N SER A 43 -13.12 8.86 -21.96
CA SER A 43 -13.29 10.02 -22.85
C SER A 43 -13.62 9.67 -24.31
N GLY A 44 -13.70 8.37 -24.65
CA GLY A 44 -14.14 7.88 -25.96
C GLY A 44 -13.02 7.71 -26.98
N ILE A 45 -11.77 7.56 -26.51
CA ILE A 45 -10.61 7.34 -27.37
C ILE A 45 -10.73 5.98 -28.08
N LEU A 46 -10.46 5.97 -29.38
CA LEU A 46 -10.35 4.73 -30.16
C LEU A 46 -9.06 4.00 -29.82
N VAL A 47 -9.22 2.77 -29.32
CA VAL A 47 -8.11 1.88 -28.94
C VAL A 47 -7.80 0.93 -30.09
N SER A 48 -6.55 0.83 -30.50
CA SER A 48 -6.10 -0.12 -31.53
C SER A 48 -6.17 -1.57 -31.03
N GLU A 49 -6.15 -2.54 -31.95
CA GLU A 49 -6.10 -3.97 -31.55
C GLU A 49 -4.83 -4.33 -30.77
N GLU A 50 -3.70 -3.70 -31.09
CA GLU A 50 -2.45 -3.85 -30.33
C GLU A 50 -2.60 -3.34 -28.90
N GLN A 51 -3.21 -2.17 -28.71
CA GLN A 51 -3.46 -1.62 -27.39
C GLN A 51 -4.46 -2.46 -26.59
N LYS A 52 -5.48 -3.02 -27.22
CA LYS A 52 -6.39 -4.00 -26.58
C LYS A 52 -5.64 -5.24 -26.12
N GLN A 53 -4.66 -5.69 -26.89
CA GLN A 53 -3.84 -6.82 -26.50
C GLN A 53 -2.98 -6.50 -25.27
N LEU A 54 -2.35 -5.31 -25.24
CA LEU A 54 -1.62 -4.85 -24.05
C LEU A 54 -2.51 -4.77 -22.81
N LEU A 55 -3.74 -4.24 -22.94
CA LEU A 55 -4.70 -4.18 -21.83
C LEU A 55 -5.09 -5.57 -21.32
N ARG A 56 -5.25 -6.55 -22.21
CA ARG A 56 -5.47 -7.95 -21.81
C ARG A 56 -4.29 -8.51 -21.02
N GLU A 57 -3.08 -8.30 -21.52
CA GLU A 57 -1.86 -8.76 -20.82
C GLU A 57 -1.67 -8.07 -19.46
N ILE A 58 -2.02 -6.78 -19.34
CA ILE A 58 -2.03 -6.09 -18.04
C ILE A 58 -2.97 -6.79 -17.05
N GLY A 59 -4.17 -7.19 -17.50
CA GLY A 59 -5.16 -7.86 -16.66
C GLY A 59 -4.72 -9.22 -16.12
N GLU A 60 -3.85 -9.94 -16.84
CA GLU A 60 -3.27 -11.22 -16.37
C GLU A 60 -2.42 -11.05 -15.09
N PHE A 61 -1.95 -9.83 -14.80
CA PHE A 61 -1.16 -9.53 -13.61
C PHE A 61 -1.99 -9.07 -12.40
N ASP A 62 -3.31 -8.91 -12.55
CA ASP A 62 -4.14 -8.31 -11.50
C ASP A 62 -4.16 -9.15 -10.22
N GLU A 63 -4.22 -10.47 -10.32
CA GLU A 63 -4.30 -11.34 -9.14
C GLU A 63 -3.02 -11.31 -8.31
N VAL A 64 -1.84 -11.27 -8.96
CA VAL A 64 -0.56 -11.20 -8.26
C VAL A 64 -0.34 -9.83 -7.61
N LEU A 65 -0.74 -8.75 -8.29
CA LEU A 65 -0.69 -7.40 -7.73
C LEU A 65 -1.63 -7.25 -6.54
N LEU A 66 -2.86 -7.75 -6.62
CA LEU A 66 -3.81 -7.76 -5.51
C LEU A 66 -3.28 -8.52 -4.30
N THR A 67 -2.62 -9.66 -4.53
CA THR A 67 -1.98 -10.44 -3.47
C THR A 67 -0.91 -9.61 -2.74
N LYS A 68 -0.07 -8.87 -3.47
CA LYS A 68 0.94 -7.98 -2.87
C LYS A 68 0.30 -6.81 -2.11
N MET A 69 -0.81 -6.23 -2.62
CA MET A 69 -1.56 -5.19 -1.89
C MET A 69 -2.12 -5.72 -0.57
N HIS A 70 -2.65 -6.95 -0.55
CA HIS A 70 -3.12 -7.58 0.67
C HIS A 70 -2.00 -7.84 1.66
N PHE A 71 -0.83 -8.26 1.19
CA PHE A 71 0.36 -8.41 2.03
C PHE A 71 0.69 -7.11 2.77
N PHE A 72 0.78 -5.97 2.06
CA PHE A 72 1.04 -4.67 2.70
C PHE A 72 -0.04 -4.25 3.68
N LYS A 73 -1.32 -4.47 3.33
CA LYS A 73 -2.45 -4.19 4.22
C LYS A 73 -2.34 -4.96 5.54
N ASP A 74 -1.98 -6.25 5.45
CA ASP A 74 -1.86 -7.12 6.61
C ASP A 74 -0.63 -6.76 7.46
N GLU A 75 0.50 -6.43 6.82
CA GLU A 75 1.69 -5.93 7.50
C GLU A 75 1.41 -4.64 8.30
N ALA A 76 0.75 -3.67 7.66
CA ALA A 76 0.37 -2.41 8.30
C ALA A 76 -0.57 -2.64 9.50
N SER A 77 -1.57 -3.52 9.34
CA SER A 77 -2.49 -3.90 10.42
C SER A 77 -1.75 -4.51 11.61
N GLN A 78 -0.81 -5.42 11.35
CA GLN A 78 0.03 -6.01 12.40
C GLN A 78 0.91 -4.97 13.10
N GLY A 79 1.49 -4.03 12.34
CA GLY A 79 2.27 -2.92 12.88
C GLY A 79 1.46 -2.06 13.85
N LEU A 80 0.25 -1.66 13.45
CA LEU A 80 -0.66 -0.88 14.30
C LEU A 80 -1.05 -1.64 15.58
N ASN A 81 -1.33 -2.95 15.48
CA ASN A 81 -1.62 -3.79 16.64
C ASN A 81 -0.45 -3.85 17.61
N LYS A 82 0.79 -3.98 17.11
CA LYS A 82 2.00 -3.94 17.95
C LYS A 82 2.13 -2.59 18.66
N ILE A 83 1.90 -1.47 17.98
CA ILE A 83 1.96 -0.13 18.58
C ILE A 83 0.93 0.01 19.71
N ASN A 84 -0.32 -0.44 19.46
CA ASN A 84 -1.39 -0.37 20.46
C ASN A 84 -1.07 -1.23 21.69
N ASN A 85 -0.58 -2.46 21.50
CA ASN A 85 -0.19 -3.34 22.60
C ASN A 85 0.96 -2.75 23.43
N ASN A 86 1.95 -2.15 22.78
CA ASN A 86 3.05 -1.47 23.47
C ASN A 86 2.56 -0.26 24.30
N ARG A 87 1.61 0.52 23.78
CA ARG A 87 1.00 1.64 24.51
C ARG A 87 0.24 1.16 25.75
N LEU A 88 -0.56 0.11 25.61
CA LEU A 88 -1.27 -0.51 26.74
C LEU A 88 -0.30 -1.03 27.81
N GLN A 89 0.77 -1.72 27.42
CA GLN A 89 1.79 -2.19 28.37
C GLN A 89 2.46 -1.00 29.09
N LYS A 90 2.89 0.03 28.37
CA LYS A 90 3.49 1.23 28.98
C LYS A 90 2.54 1.90 29.98
N GLN A 91 1.27 2.06 29.63
CA GLN A 91 0.27 2.67 30.52
C GLN A 91 0.06 1.86 31.81
N VAL A 92 0.04 0.52 31.73
CA VAL A 92 -0.08 -0.35 32.91
C VAL A 92 1.16 -0.23 33.81
N TYR A 93 2.36 -0.25 33.24
CA TYR A 93 3.59 -0.05 34.01
C TYR A 93 3.64 1.34 34.65
N GLU A 94 3.32 2.41 33.92
CA GLU A 94 3.29 3.77 34.45
C GLU A 94 2.24 3.95 35.56
N GLN A 95 1.05 3.35 35.43
CA GLN A 95 0.04 3.38 36.49
C GLN A 95 0.48 2.60 37.74
N ALA A 96 1.14 1.45 37.58
CA ALA A 96 1.67 0.68 38.70
C ALA A 96 2.75 1.47 39.48
N TYR A 97 3.66 2.14 38.77
CA TYR A 97 4.67 3.01 39.39
C TYR A 97 4.05 4.27 40.01
N ALA A 98 3.01 4.85 39.42
CA ALA A 98 2.31 6.01 39.97
C ALA A 98 1.54 5.67 41.26
N SER A 99 1.01 4.45 41.41
CA SER A 99 0.36 4.01 42.65
C SER A 99 1.33 3.78 43.83
N GLU A 100 2.61 3.53 43.56
CA GLU A 100 3.63 3.32 44.60
C GLU A 100 4.41 4.61 44.97
N SER A 101 4.26 5.69 44.19
CA SER A 101 4.95 6.97 44.43
C SER A 101 4.06 8.00 45.14
N TYR A 102 3.52 7.66 46.32
CA TYR A 102 3.05 8.66 47.28
C TYR A 102 4.17 8.99 48.26
N PHE A 103 5.15 9.80 47.84
CA PHE A 103 6.07 10.43 48.76
C PHE A 103 5.35 11.57 49.49
N ILE A 104 4.90 11.28 50.71
CA ILE A 104 4.37 12.29 51.64
C ILE A 104 5.55 13.13 52.13
N ASP A 105 5.64 14.39 51.68
CA ASP A 105 6.51 15.40 52.28
C ASP A 105 5.99 15.71 53.69
N ARG A 106 6.53 15.04 54.72
CA ARG A 106 6.39 15.52 56.10
C ARG A 106 7.45 16.58 56.34
N ARG A 107 7.03 17.84 56.25
CA ARG A 107 7.75 18.96 56.86
C ARG A 107 7.45 18.99 58.35
N GLU A 108 8.50 18.89 59.17
CA GLU A 108 8.51 19.36 60.56
C GLU A 108 8.73 20.88 60.62
#